data_AF-A0A942V101-F1
#
_entry.id   AF-A0A942V101-F1
#
_cell.length_a   1.000
_cell.length_b   1.000
_cell.length_c   1.000
_cell.angle_alpha   90.00
_cell.angle_beta   90.00
_cell.angle_gamma   90.00
#
_symmetry.space_group_name_H-M   'P 1'
#
loop_
_entity.id
_entity.type
_entity.pdbx_description
1 polymer ?
#
loop_
_entity_poly.entity_id
_entity_poly.type
_entity_poly.pdbx_seq_one_letter_code
_entity_poly.pdbx_strand_id
1 'polypeptide(L)'
;MTTTNSADSISPQSAMLKIERYNDDIADVIEETKEFILKNDCFYLSVDISGLNLIDAIKICILCSTFHYAKYCGLEIAGSKIRWIVKDNITKEQISLLKLDNIEIEVKKSRRNYADYGVSFPRVFSLCK
;
A
#
# COMPACT_ATOMS: atom_id res chain seq x y z
N MET A 1 -40.70 -3.82 22.99
CA MET A 1 -39.78 -2.68 23.29
C MET A 1 -38.71 -3.27 24.18
N THR A 2 -37.45 -3.41 23.81
CA THR A 2 -36.57 -2.49 23.08
C THR A 2 -35.46 -3.31 22.41
N THR A 3 -35.20 -2.99 21.14
CA THR A 3 -34.02 -3.36 20.36
C THR A 3 -32.78 -2.68 20.91
N THR A 4 -31.65 -3.40 21.03
CA THR A 4 -30.32 -2.78 21.07
C THR A 4 -29.48 -3.37 19.94
N ASN A 5 -29.45 -2.64 18.83
CA ASN A 5 -28.54 -2.84 17.72
C ASN A 5 -27.11 -2.58 18.21
N SER A 6 -26.29 -3.63 18.31
CA SER A 6 -24.83 -3.49 18.27
C SER A 6 -24.41 -3.52 16.80
N ALA A 7 -24.59 -2.38 16.14
CA ALA A 7 -23.90 -2.10 14.89
C ALA A 7 -22.46 -1.74 15.26
N ASP A 8 -21.63 -2.76 15.47
CA ASP A 8 -20.18 -2.60 15.46
C ASP A 8 -19.82 -2.09 14.07
N SER A 9 -19.59 -0.79 13.98
CA SER A 9 -19.10 -0.14 12.79
C SER A 9 -17.70 -0.66 12.53
N ILE A 10 -17.58 -1.60 11.57
CA ILE A 10 -16.29 -2.01 11.00
C ILE A 10 -15.75 -0.78 10.27
N SER A 11 -15.06 0.10 10.99
CA SER A 11 -14.26 1.15 10.39
C SER A 11 -13.21 0.44 9.54
N PRO A 12 -13.11 0.70 8.23
CA PRO A 12 -12.10 0.07 7.40
C PRO A 12 -10.72 0.43 7.97
N GLN A 13 -10.03 -0.57 8.51
CA GLN A 13 -8.69 -0.39 9.04
C GLN A 13 -7.76 -0.07 7.88
N SER A 14 -7.30 1.18 7.82
CA SER A 14 -6.41 1.67 6.77
C SER A 14 -4.98 1.66 7.29
N ALA A 15 -4.13 0.81 6.71
CA ALA A 15 -2.69 0.78 7.00
C ALA A 15 -1.90 1.62 5.99
N MET A 16 -0.76 2.15 6.41
CA MET A 16 0.21 2.82 5.52
C MET A 16 1.59 2.17 5.70
N LEU A 17 2.14 1.69 4.59
CA LEU A 17 3.51 1.18 4.48
C LEU A 17 4.32 2.12 3.59
N LYS A 18 5.55 2.43 3.98
CA LYS A 18 6.43 3.31 3.22
C LYS A 18 7.75 2.60 2.95
N ILE A 19 8.10 2.45 1.68
CA ILE A 19 9.28 1.72 1.23
C ILE A 19 10.33 2.75 0.79
N GLU A 20 11.26 3.06 1.70
CA GLU A 20 12.35 4.01 1.49
C GLU A 20 13.70 3.35 1.77
N ARG A 21 14.37 2.80 0.73
CA ARG A 21 15.84 2.75 0.50
C ARG A 21 16.24 1.65 -0.49
N TYR A 22 17.49 1.78 -0.97
CA TYR A 22 18.04 1.28 -2.24
C TYR A 22 19.23 0.31 -2.06
N ASN A 23 19.35 -0.35 -0.90
CA ASN A 23 20.48 -1.23 -0.58
C ASN A 23 20.07 -2.68 -0.27
N ASP A 24 18.78 -2.95 -0.08
CA ASP A 24 18.26 -4.28 0.25
C ASP A 24 17.76 -4.94 -1.05
N ASP A 25 17.90 -6.26 -1.15
CA ASP A 25 17.39 -7.02 -2.30
C ASP A 25 15.87 -6.80 -2.39
N ILE A 26 15.37 -6.47 -3.58
CA ILE A 26 13.93 -6.29 -3.80
C ILE A 26 13.12 -7.53 -3.38
N ALA A 27 13.72 -8.72 -3.43
CA ALA A 27 13.13 -9.95 -2.94
C ALA A 27 12.79 -9.89 -1.44
N ASP A 28 13.68 -9.34 -0.62
CA ASP A 28 13.48 -9.21 0.83
C ASP A 28 12.35 -8.21 1.11
N VAL A 29 12.34 -7.09 0.39
CA VAL A 29 11.27 -6.06 0.51
C VAL A 29 9.90 -6.63 0.14
N ILE A 30 9.84 -7.47 -0.90
CA ILE A 30 8.61 -8.17 -1.29
C ILE A 30 8.15 -9.10 -0.15
N GLU A 31 9.08 -9.85 0.45
CA GLU A 31 8.72 -10.79 1.50
C GLU A 31 8.27 -10.07 2.79
N GLU A 32 8.96 -9.02 3.20
CA GLU A 32 8.54 -8.16 4.31
C GLU A 32 7.14 -7.57 4.08
N THR A 33 6.84 -7.14 2.84
CA THR A 33 5.53 -6.59 2.51
C THR A 33 4.44 -7.65 2.58
N LYS A 34 4.70 -8.88 2.14
CA LYS A 34 3.76 -10.00 2.27
C LYS A 34 3.55 -10.38 3.74
N GLU A 35 4.63 -10.46 4.52
CA GLU A 35 4.52 -10.73 5.95
C GLU A 35 3.68 -9.66 6.66
N PHE A 36 3.82 -8.39 6.27
CA PHE A 36 3.00 -7.30 6.78
C PHE A 36 1.51 -7.52 6.43
N ILE A 37 1.21 -7.89 5.18
CA ILE A 37 -0.15 -8.23 4.73
C ILE A 37 -0.70 -9.46 5.47
N LEU A 38 0.14 -10.45 5.78
CA LEU A 38 -0.28 -11.65 6.51
C LEU A 38 -0.64 -11.34 7.96
N LYS A 39 0.28 -10.68 8.67
CA LYS A 39 0.20 -10.43 10.12
C LYS A 39 -0.92 -9.46 10.49
N ASN A 40 -1.35 -8.61 9.56
CA ASN A 40 -2.37 -7.59 9.80
C ASN A 40 -3.58 -7.79 8.90
N ASP A 41 -4.79 -7.53 9.39
CA ASP A 41 -6.00 -7.55 8.57
C ASP A 41 -6.22 -6.21 7.86
N CYS A 42 -5.32 -5.93 6.91
CA CYS A 42 -5.33 -4.71 6.12
C CYS A 42 -6.18 -4.88 4.85
N PHE A 43 -7.50 -4.79 4.99
CA PHE A 43 -8.40 -4.76 3.83
C PHE A 43 -8.08 -3.58 2.91
N TYR A 44 -7.71 -2.43 3.48
CA TYR A 44 -7.24 -1.26 2.75
C TYR A 44 -5.80 -0.93 3.17
N LEU A 45 -4.88 -1.04 2.21
CA LEU A 45 -3.45 -0.81 2.44
C LEU A 45 -2.95 0.28 1.51
N SER A 46 -2.33 1.33 2.04
CA SER A 46 -1.57 2.30 1.24
C SER A 46 -0.09 1.96 1.29
N VAL A 47 0.56 1.84 0.13
CA VAL A 47 2.00 1.55 0.05
C VAL A 47 2.70 2.61 -0.79
N ASP A 48 3.64 3.34 -0.18
CA ASP A 48 4.49 4.30 -0.88
C ASP A 48 5.75 3.62 -1.43
N ILE A 49 5.78 3.48 -2.76
CA ILE A 49 6.87 2.94 -3.57
C ILE A 49 7.52 4.02 -4.45
N SER A 50 7.28 5.30 -4.17
CA SER A 50 7.86 6.42 -4.93
C SER A 50 9.39 6.50 -4.86
N GLY A 51 10.00 5.78 -3.92
CA GLY A 51 11.44 5.63 -3.81
C GLY A 51 12.06 4.61 -4.76
N LEU A 52 11.26 3.74 -5.41
CA LEU A 52 11.77 2.65 -6.25
C LEU A 52 12.00 3.08 -7.71
N ASN A 53 12.89 2.37 -8.42
CA ASN A 53 12.88 2.45 -9.89
C ASN A 53 11.63 1.76 -10.46
N LEU A 54 11.39 2.00 -11.74
CA LEU A 54 10.24 1.47 -12.46
C LEU A 54 10.10 -0.06 -12.35
N ILE A 55 11.20 -0.80 -12.55
CA ILE A 55 11.16 -2.27 -12.58
C ILE A 55 10.82 -2.83 -11.21
N ASP A 56 11.45 -2.31 -10.16
CA ASP A 56 11.20 -2.78 -8.79
C ASP A 56 9.82 -2.36 -8.29
N ALA A 57 9.36 -1.15 -8.66
CA ALA A 57 7.99 -0.71 -8.42
C ALA A 57 6.95 -1.63 -9.07
N ILE A 58 7.21 -2.08 -10.30
CA ILE A 58 6.32 -3.03 -11.01
C ILE A 58 6.34 -4.40 -10.31
N LYS A 59 7.53 -4.94 -10.00
CA LYS A 59 7.67 -6.24 -9.34
C LYS A 59 6.89 -6.29 -8.02
N ILE A 60 7.13 -5.31 -7.15
CA ILE A 60 6.48 -5.28 -5.84
C ILE A 60 4.97 -5.08 -5.97
N CYS A 61 4.53 -4.22 -6.90
CA CYS A 61 3.13 -3.98 -7.16
C CYS A 61 2.42 -5.28 -7.59
N ILE A 62 2.96 -6.01 -8.56
CA ILE A 62 2.36 -7.27 -9.04
C ILE A 62 2.30 -8.29 -7.91
N LEU A 63 3.44 -8.58 -7.28
CA LEU A 63 3.54 -9.70 -6.35
C LEU A 63 2.72 -9.45 -5.08
N CYS A 64 2.78 -8.25 -4.53
CA CYS A 64 2.05 -7.92 -3.31
C CYS A 64 0.55 -7.75 -3.58
N SER A 65 0.15 -7.19 -4.73
CA SER A 65 -1.28 -7.08 -5.08
C SER A 65 -1.90 -8.45 -5.35
N THR A 66 -1.17 -9.35 -6.03
CA THR A 66 -1.63 -10.73 -6.24
C THR A 66 -1.76 -11.47 -4.92
N PHE A 67 -0.79 -11.31 -4.02
CA PHE A 67 -0.81 -11.92 -2.70
C PHE A 67 -1.98 -11.41 -1.84
N HIS A 68 -2.17 -10.09 -1.81
CA HIS A 68 -3.29 -9.46 -1.11
C HIS A 68 -4.63 -9.92 -1.67
N TYR A 69 -4.78 -9.97 -2.99
CA TYR A 69 -5.97 -10.51 -3.64
C TYR A 69 -6.23 -11.95 -3.17
N ALA A 70 -5.22 -12.82 -3.20
CA ALA A 70 -5.36 -14.21 -2.75
C ALA A 70 -5.76 -14.34 -1.27
N LYS A 71 -5.27 -13.46 -0.39
CA LYS A 71 -5.67 -13.43 1.03
C LYS A 71 -7.15 -13.09 1.21
N TYR A 72 -7.71 -12.22 0.37
CA TYR A 72 -9.05 -11.64 0.58
C TYR A 72 -10.12 -12.06 -0.44
N CYS A 73 -9.78 -12.75 -1.53
CA CYS A 73 -10.71 -13.09 -2.62
C CYS A 73 -11.90 -13.97 -2.21
N GLY A 74 -11.81 -14.68 -1.09
CA GLY A 74 -12.88 -15.55 -0.56
C GLY A 74 -13.72 -14.95 0.57
N LEU A 75 -13.40 -13.74 1.05
CA LEU A 75 -13.98 -13.21 2.29
C LEU A 75 -15.21 -12.32 2.09
N GLU A 76 -15.73 -12.16 0.87
CA GLU A 76 -16.86 -11.25 0.54
C GLU A 76 -16.71 -9.81 1.08
N ILE A 77 -15.49 -9.40 1.43
CA ILE A 77 -15.22 -8.04 1.89
C ILE A 77 -15.06 -7.16 0.65
N ALA A 78 -16.21 -6.69 0.19
CA ALA A 78 -16.31 -5.75 -0.90
C ALA A 78 -15.40 -4.54 -0.64
N GLY A 79 -14.42 -4.35 -1.52
CA GLY A 79 -13.56 -3.18 -1.52
C GLY A 79 -12.15 -3.38 -0.96
N SER A 80 -11.71 -4.60 -0.61
CA SER A 80 -10.31 -4.80 -0.23
C SER A 80 -9.35 -4.36 -1.35
N LYS A 81 -8.49 -3.38 -1.09
CA LYS A 81 -7.64 -2.76 -2.12
C LYS A 81 -6.28 -2.32 -1.58
N ILE A 82 -5.29 -2.29 -2.48
CA ILE A 82 -4.00 -1.63 -2.24
C ILE A 82 -3.93 -0.31 -3.01
N ARG A 83 -3.68 0.79 -2.30
CA ARG A 83 -3.32 2.08 -2.90
C ARG A 83 -1.80 2.20 -3.02
N TRP A 84 -1.29 2.18 -4.24
CA TRP A 84 0.12 2.41 -4.55
C TRP A 84 0.40 3.90 -4.75
N ILE A 85 1.29 4.46 -3.94
CA ILE A 85 1.81 5.82 -4.12
C ILE A 85 3.12 5.71 -4.90
N VAL A 86 3.13 6.23 -6.14
CA VAL A 86 4.23 6.08 -7.09
C VAL A 86 4.95 7.40 -7.36
N LYS A 87 6.15 7.31 -7.93
CA LYS A 87 7.03 8.46 -8.18
C LYS A 87 6.48 9.43 -9.23
N ASP A 88 5.98 8.89 -10.34
CA ASP A 88 5.64 9.66 -11.54
C ASP A 88 4.52 8.99 -12.36
N ASN A 89 4.02 9.73 -13.36
CA ASN A 89 2.98 9.24 -14.28
C ASN A 89 3.45 8.05 -15.11
N ILE A 90 4.74 7.97 -15.47
CA ILE A 90 5.27 6.86 -16.26
C ILE A 90 5.10 5.55 -15.48
N THR A 91 5.50 5.54 -14.21
CA THR A 91 5.33 4.39 -13.32
C THR A 91 3.85 4.03 -13.16
N LYS A 92 2.98 5.04 -12.98
CA LYS A 92 1.53 4.83 -12.90
C LYS A 92 0.97 4.19 -14.17
N GLU A 93 1.34 4.69 -15.34
CA GLU A 93 0.89 4.19 -16.63
C GLU A 93 1.31 2.73 -16.83
N GLN A 94 2.58 2.40 -16.56
CA GLN A 94 3.09 1.04 -16.68
C GLN A 94 2.38 0.06 -15.74
N ILE A 95 2.16 0.44 -14.48
CA ILE A 95 1.40 -0.40 -13.55
C ILE A 95 -0.07 -0.54 -14.00
N SER A 96 -0.67 0.53 -14.54
CA SER A 96 -2.06 0.50 -15.02
C SER A 96 -2.26 -0.46 -16.21
N LEU A 97 -1.22 -0.75 -16.99
CA LEU A 97 -1.28 -1.73 -18.07
C LEU A 97 -1.43 -3.17 -17.57
N LEU A 98 -1.10 -3.44 -16.31
CA LEU A 98 -1.16 -4.77 -15.71
C LEU A 98 -2.58 -5.21 -15.36
N LYS A 99 -3.57 -4.30 -15.41
CA LYS A 99 -5.00 -4.58 -15.18
C LYS A 99 -5.27 -5.34 -13.87
N LEU A 100 -4.61 -4.93 -12.79
CA LEU A 100 -4.88 -5.44 -11.45
C LEU A 100 -6.14 -4.77 -10.91
N ASP A 101 -7.17 -5.55 -10.56
CA ASP A 101 -8.49 -5.00 -10.18
C ASP A 101 -8.56 -4.53 -8.71
N ASN A 102 -7.68 -5.04 -7.86
CA ASN A 102 -7.64 -4.75 -6.43
C ASN A 102 -6.70 -3.59 -6.07
N ILE A 103 -6.38 -2.71 -7.03
CA ILE A 103 -5.43 -1.62 -6.79
C ILE A 103 -5.99 -0.23 -7.12
N GLU A 104 -5.43 0.77 -6.46
CA GLU A 104 -5.54 2.19 -6.77
C GLU A 104 -4.14 2.77 -6.90
N ILE A 105 -3.94 3.74 -7.81
CA ILE A 105 -2.61 4.31 -8.05
C ILE A 105 -2.65 5.84 -7.96
N GLU A 106 -1.90 6.37 -7.01
CA GLU A 106 -1.73 7.80 -6.76
C GLU A 106 -0.28 8.21 -7.10
N VAL A 107 -0.12 9.31 -7.84
CA VAL A 107 1.22 9.87 -8.07
C VAL A 107 1.56 10.81 -6.93
N LYS A 108 2.71 10.60 -6.29
CA LYS A 108 3.17 11.42 -5.19
C LYS A 108 3.31 12.87 -5.65
N LYS A 109 2.56 13.77 -5.03
CA LYS A 109 2.65 15.20 -5.31
C LYS A 109 4.04 15.69 -4.89
N SER A 110 4.83 16.17 -5.85
CA SER A 110 6.03 16.94 -5.57
C SER A 110 5.63 18.14 -4.69
N ARG A 111 6.20 18.26 -3.50
CA ARG A 111 6.15 19.52 -2.76
C ARG A 111 6.87 20.55 -3.63
N ARG A 112 6.15 21.54 -4.15
CA ARG A 112 6.78 22.71 -4.78
C ARG A 112 7.68 23.35 -3.72
N ASN A 113 8.99 23.37 -3.98
CA ASN A 113 9.99 23.86 -3.03
C ASN A 113 9.83 25.35 -2.80
N TYR A 114 9.82 25.76 -1.53
CA TYR A 114 10.37 27.05 -1.09
C TYR A 114 10.79 26.84 0.37
N ALA A 115 12.10 26.65 0.61
CA ALA A 115 12.76 26.71 1.92
C ALA A 115 12.05 26.04 3.12
N ASP A 116 12.45 24.82 3.52
CA ASP A 116 12.29 24.40 4.93
C ASP A 116 13.10 23.12 5.26
N TYR A 117 14.18 23.35 6.02
CA TYR A 117 14.87 22.52 7.01
C TYR A 117 15.10 21.02 6.79
N GLY A 118 16.40 20.68 6.89
CA GLY A 118 16.85 19.32 7.12
C GLY A 118 16.41 18.80 8.49
N VAL A 119 15.69 17.69 8.50
CA VAL A 119 15.66 16.76 9.62
C VAL A 119 15.36 15.37 9.05
N SER A 120 16.13 14.37 9.47
CA SER A 120 15.92 12.96 9.18
C SER A 120 14.47 12.56 9.49
N PHE A 121 13.72 12.07 8.50
CA PHE A 121 12.35 11.59 8.70
C PHE A 121 12.37 10.21 9.36
N PRO A 122 11.73 10.02 10.53
CA PRO A 122 11.56 8.70 11.12
C PRO A 122 10.60 7.83 10.28
N ARG A 123 10.83 6.51 10.27
CA ARG A 123 9.89 5.54 9.71
C ARG A 123 8.60 5.60 10.52
N VAL A 124 7.50 6.06 9.93
CA VAL A 124 6.19 6.05 10.58
C VAL A 124 5.44 4.82 10.12
N PHE A 125 5.39 3.81 10.97
CA PHE A 125 4.46 2.70 10.85
C PHE A 125 3.21 3.07 11.66
N SER A 126 2.07 3.25 10.99
CA SER A 126 0.78 3.27 11.71
C SER A 126 0.26 1.83 11.75
N LEU A 127 0.31 1.22 12.94
CA LEU A 127 -0.23 -0.12 13.17
C LEU A 127 -1.76 -0.09 13.15
N CYS A 128 -2.36 -1.01 12.43
CA CYS A 128 -3.76 -1.40 12.64
C CYS A 128 -3.83 -2.15 13.97
N LYS A 129 -4.75 -1.76 14.87
CA LYS A 129 -5.06 -2.50 16.09
C LYS A 129 -6.34 -3.28 15.91
#